data_AF-A0A7L3L2A8-F1
#
_entry.id   AF-A0A7L3L2A8-F1
#
_cell.length_a   1.000
_cell.length_b   1.000
_cell.length_c   1.000
_cell.angle_alpha   90.00
_cell.angle_beta   90.00
_cell.angle_gamma   90.00
#
_symmetry.space_group_name_H-M   'P 1'
#
loop_
_entity.id
_entity.type
_entity.pdbx_description
1 polymer ?
#
loop_
_entity_poly.entity_id
_entity_poly.type
_entity_poly.pdbx_seq_one_letter_code
_entity_poly.pdbx_strand_id
1 'polypeptide(L)'
;NERLRALNDMMGGVLEVKKEDILKMDIPPPSFISKPDHIWNDEERKIFQEYEKKVEALNEEKEKYRRALENELEKLEASIQETTKNFDETVCKLSERKVKSEMAIHQEELKIVNLTYALLLDEELDAREAALHNFLVKRGKEKVSYYLECYEFSREFAEVPPDLLDELFQLYKHRPKTSVTEGLLDTEEFSDENYKGALAVLMKAMDELDSPEHMPDGLDQSVWEEFCLARRSKMESEQLVKWNERILAKMEAFLQRRMDDHDQIKSEIENIFEELIWLKEEKNKLKVNLIVQFLLKQGQVELESTETTDYSHAILINKAVIEELNCSIKDQAGKKIASMVEYKDFSKGIFQLEWEHKKMRMQIEDLKQKARDIVTLPISKDRQLFLTVQDYDRRIAHRISMMEQTLGVMDELHKKNVKNCQKKIKELEKCIHLKEQENYDLSLELKEMLASVSERRHIFGAAGTENVSEKIAKQRHREILKRKQLRDLVKDQQEQFETLQAEAE
;
A
#
# COMPACT_ATOMS: atom_id res chain seq x y z
N ASN A 1 -34.46 -44.82 42.86
CA ASN A 1 -34.12 -45.04 41.43
C ASN A 1 -35.29 -44.86 40.47
N GLU A 2 -36.55 -44.93 40.88
CA GLU A 2 -37.69 -44.68 39.98
C GLU A 2 -37.81 -43.21 39.53
N ARG A 3 -37.48 -42.24 40.40
CA ARG A 3 -37.48 -40.81 40.04
C ARG A 3 -36.49 -40.45 38.91
N LEU A 4 -35.29 -41.01 38.93
CA LEU A 4 -34.27 -40.81 37.89
C LEU A 4 -34.66 -41.49 36.57
N ARG A 5 -35.29 -42.67 36.64
CA ARG A 5 -35.87 -43.35 35.47
C ARG A 5 -37.03 -42.57 34.87
N ALA A 6 -37.96 -42.09 35.68
CA ALA A 6 -39.08 -41.27 35.23
C ALA A 6 -38.62 -39.93 34.64
N LEU A 7 -37.54 -39.33 35.16
CA LEU A 7 -36.96 -38.11 34.61
C LEU A 7 -36.28 -38.36 33.24
N ASN A 8 -35.56 -39.47 33.08
CA ASN A 8 -34.99 -39.88 31.80
C ASN A 8 -36.08 -40.23 30.76
N ASP A 9 -37.12 -40.95 31.17
CA ASP A 9 -38.21 -41.37 30.27
C ASP A 9 -39.15 -40.21 29.90
N MET A 10 -39.37 -39.24 30.79
CA MET A 10 -40.30 -38.14 30.53
C MET A 10 -39.63 -36.86 30.00
N MET A 11 -38.36 -36.59 30.35
CA MET A 11 -37.66 -35.33 29.98
C MET A 11 -36.18 -35.53 29.58
N GLY A 12 -35.75 -36.75 29.22
CA GLY A 12 -34.39 -37.00 28.74
C GLY A 12 -33.28 -36.73 29.78
N GLY A 13 -33.62 -36.59 31.07
CA GLY A 13 -32.65 -36.44 32.15
C GLY A 13 -32.27 -35.00 32.54
N VAL A 14 -32.85 -33.97 31.92
CA VAL A 14 -32.57 -32.55 32.23
C VAL A 14 -33.87 -31.78 32.48
N LEU A 15 -33.91 -30.94 33.54
CA LEU A 15 -35.11 -30.20 33.95
C LEU A 15 -35.46 -29.00 33.03
N GLU A 16 -34.46 -28.43 32.35
CA GLU A 16 -34.60 -27.34 31.38
C GLU A 16 -33.83 -27.72 30.11
N VAL A 17 -34.54 -27.99 29.02
CA VAL A 17 -33.92 -28.32 27.73
C VAL A 17 -33.40 -27.02 27.11
N LYS A 18 -32.09 -26.78 27.19
CA LYS A 18 -31.47 -25.71 26.41
C LYS A 18 -31.29 -26.21 24.98
N LYS A 19 -31.41 -25.32 23.99
CA LYS A 19 -31.22 -25.71 22.57
C LYS A 19 -29.82 -26.31 22.30
N GLU A 20 -28.84 -25.98 23.14
CA GLU A 20 -27.49 -26.55 23.15
C GLU A 20 -27.44 -28.04 23.52
N ASP A 21 -28.43 -28.55 24.25
CA ASP A 21 -28.47 -29.94 24.70
C ASP A 21 -28.80 -30.91 23.55
N ILE A 22 -29.42 -30.42 22.46
CA ILE A 22 -29.67 -31.17 21.23
C ILE A 22 -28.36 -31.68 20.62
N LEU A 23 -27.27 -30.93 20.75
CA LEU A 23 -25.94 -31.33 20.26
C LEU A 23 -25.32 -32.47 21.08
N LYS A 24 -25.70 -32.59 22.36
CA LYS A 24 -25.18 -33.60 23.32
C LYS A 24 -26.06 -34.84 23.44
N MET A 25 -27.25 -34.83 22.86
CA MET A 25 -28.13 -36.00 22.84
C MET A 25 -27.57 -37.06 21.91
N ASP A 26 -27.36 -38.27 22.42
CA ASP A 26 -26.98 -39.44 21.63
C ASP A 26 -27.99 -40.56 21.88
N ILE A 27 -28.55 -41.15 20.82
CA ILE A 27 -29.48 -42.27 20.94
C ILE A 27 -28.62 -43.53 21.11
N PRO A 28 -28.73 -44.28 22.22
CA PRO A 28 -27.89 -45.44 22.45
C PRO A 28 -28.22 -46.56 21.44
N PRO A 29 -27.20 -47.26 20.91
CA PRO A 29 -27.40 -48.31 19.93
C PRO A 29 -28.19 -49.48 20.53
N PRO A 30 -29.14 -50.06 19.79
CA PRO A 30 -29.84 -51.27 20.20
C PRO A 30 -28.87 -52.40 20.56
N SER A 31 -29.14 -53.12 21.64
CA SER A 31 -28.26 -54.14 22.23
C SER A 31 -27.87 -55.30 21.31
N PHE A 32 -28.60 -55.52 20.21
CA PHE A 32 -28.38 -56.60 19.24
C PHE A 32 -27.42 -56.24 18.08
N ILE A 33 -27.02 -54.98 17.92
CA ILE A 33 -26.03 -54.52 16.91
C ILE A 33 -24.66 -55.23 17.03
N SER A 34 -24.36 -55.78 18.21
CA SER A 34 -23.12 -56.53 18.45
C SER A 34 -23.12 -57.93 17.80
N LYS A 35 -24.25 -58.39 17.25
CA LYS A 35 -24.40 -59.70 16.59
C LYS A 35 -24.45 -59.55 15.06
N PRO A 36 -23.91 -60.50 14.27
CA PRO A 36 -23.88 -60.42 12.80
C PRO A 36 -25.27 -60.32 12.14
N ASP A 37 -25.40 -59.47 11.11
CA ASP A 37 -26.64 -59.10 10.38
C ASP A 37 -27.50 -60.28 9.86
N HIS A 38 -26.89 -61.45 9.67
CA HIS A 38 -27.57 -62.67 9.23
C HIS A 38 -28.54 -63.24 10.30
N ILE A 39 -28.34 -62.94 11.58
CA ILE A 39 -29.07 -63.59 12.70
C ILE A 39 -30.31 -62.78 13.13
N TRP A 40 -30.55 -61.61 12.54
CA TRP A 40 -31.64 -60.73 12.96
C TRP A 40 -33.01 -61.24 12.55
N ASN A 41 -33.95 -61.31 13.50
CA ASN A 41 -35.36 -61.55 13.23
C ASN A 41 -36.01 -60.34 12.52
N ASP A 42 -37.14 -60.55 11.83
CA ASP A 42 -37.86 -59.48 11.11
C ASP A 42 -38.32 -58.32 12.03
N GLU A 43 -38.55 -58.60 13.31
CA GLU A 43 -38.87 -57.58 14.33
C GLU A 43 -37.63 -56.77 14.74
N GLU A 44 -36.45 -57.39 14.83
CA GLU A 44 -35.18 -56.73 15.14
C GLU A 44 -34.72 -55.81 13.99
N ARG A 45 -34.98 -56.22 12.74
CA ARG A 45 -34.79 -55.38 11.54
C ARG A 45 -35.66 -54.13 11.54
N LYS A 46 -36.93 -54.23 11.98
CA LYS A 46 -37.81 -53.06 12.12
C LYS A 46 -37.34 -52.10 13.22
N ILE A 47 -36.90 -52.64 14.36
CA ILE A 47 -36.36 -51.83 15.47
C ILE A 47 -35.09 -51.09 15.06
N PHE A 48 -34.23 -51.73 14.25
CA PHE A 48 -33.03 -51.08 13.69
C PHE A 48 -33.38 -49.98 12.68
N GLN A 49 -34.34 -50.21 11.78
CA GLN A 49 -34.81 -49.17 10.84
C GLN A 49 -35.45 -47.96 11.55
N GLU A 50 -36.18 -48.18 12.65
CA GLU A 50 -36.71 -47.09 13.48
C GLU A 50 -35.61 -46.35 14.24
N TYR A 51 -34.57 -47.06 14.70
CA TYR A 51 -33.39 -46.46 15.33
C TYR A 51 -32.60 -45.61 14.32
N GLU A 52 -32.32 -46.11 13.12
CA GLU A 52 -31.66 -45.33 12.05
C GLU A 52 -32.43 -44.06 11.72
N LYS A 53 -33.75 -44.15 11.53
CA LYS A 53 -34.59 -42.98 11.26
C LYS A 53 -34.54 -41.95 12.39
N LYS A 54 -34.50 -42.39 13.66
CA LYS A 54 -34.40 -41.49 14.81
C LYS A 54 -33.01 -40.85 14.91
N VAL A 55 -31.94 -41.58 14.57
CA VAL A 55 -30.57 -41.07 14.52
C VAL A 55 -30.38 -40.08 13.38
N GLU A 56 -30.93 -40.37 12.18
CA GLU A 56 -30.94 -39.45 11.05
C GLU A 56 -31.70 -38.15 11.39
N ALA A 57 -32.92 -38.27 11.95
CA ALA A 57 -33.70 -37.11 12.36
C ALA A 57 -32.96 -36.25 13.42
N LEU A 58 -32.32 -36.89 14.41
CA LEU A 58 -31.53 -36.18 15.42
C LEU A 58 -30.31 -35.49 14.81
N ASN A 59 -29.60 -36.15 13.88
CA ASN A 59 -28.48 -35.54 13.17
C ASN A 59 -28.93 -34.37 12.29
N GLU A 60 -30.08 -34.46 11.63
CA GLU A 60 -30.65 -33.33 10.87
C GLU A 60 -30.98 -32.14 11.77
N GLU A 61 -31.52 -32.37 12.97
CA GLU A 61 -31.78 -31.31 13.95
C GLU A 61 -30.48 -30.69 14.49
N LYS A 62 -29.46 -31.51 14.81
CA LYS A 62 -28.12 -31.05 15.18
C LYS A 62 -27.49 -30.18 14.08
N GLU A 63 -27.62 -30.58 12.81
CA GLU A 63 -27.12 -29.81 11.66
C GLU A 63 -27.90 -28.51 11.40
N LYS A 64 -29.22 -28.52 11.60
CA LYS A 64 -30.04 -27.30 11.52
C LYS A 64 -29.64 -26.32 12.61
N TYR A 65 -29.41 -26.80 13.83
CA TYR A 65 -28.97 -25.97 14.94
C TYR A 65 -27.54 -25.45 14.76
N ARG A 66 -26.60 -26.27 14.28
CA ARG A 66 -25.24 -25.83 13.93
C ARG A 66 -25.26 -24.72 12.89
N ARG A 67 -26.00 -24.90 11.79
CA ARG A 67 -26.15 -23.87 10.75
C ARG A 67 -26.79 -22.58 11.28
N ALA A 68 -27.74 -22.68 12.21
CA ALA A 68 -28.31 -21.50 12.86
C ALA A 68 -27.26 -20.73 13.67
N LEU A 69 -26.41 -21.43 14.44
CA LEU A 69 -25.31 -20.83 15.20
C LEU A 69 -24.24 -20.23 14.29
N GLU A 70 -23.86 -20.90 13.20
CA GLU A 70 -22.92 -20.38 12.20
C GLU A 70 -23.44 -19.08 11.57
N ASN A 71 -24.73 -19.04 11.20
CA ASN A 71 -25.36 -17.83 10.67
C ASN A 71 -25.45 -16.70 11.71
N GLU A 72 -25.68 -17.01 12.99
CA GLU A 72 -25.66 -16.02 14.07
C GLU A 72 -24.25 -15.48 14.30
N LEU A 73 -23.24 -16.35 14.27
CA LEU A 73 -21.83 -15.98 14.37
C LEU A 73 -21.44 -15.05 13.21
N GLU A 74 -21.75 -15.42 11.97
CA GLU A 74 -21.44 -14.59 10.78
C GLU A 74 -22.13 -13.21 10.86
N LYS A 75 -23.39 -13.16 11.31
CA LYS A 75 -24.10 -11.89 11.54
C LYS A 75 -23.46 -11.05 12.63
N LEU A 76 -23.03 -11.67 13.73
CA LEU A 76 -22.35 -10.98 14.82
C LEU A 76 -20.99 -10.45 14.36
N GLU A 77 -20.22 -11.25 13.62
CA GLU A 77 -18.94 -10.82 13.04
C GLU A 77 -19.13 -9.64 12.08
N ALA A 78 -20.12 -9.70 11.18
CA ALA A 78 -20.43 -8.61 10.27
C ALA A 78 -20.83 -7.32 11.03
N SER A 79 -21.66 -7.45 12.07
CA SER A 79 -22.06 -6.34 12.94
C SER A 79 -20.87 -5.74 13.68
N ILE A 80 -19.95 -6.56 14.21
CA ILE A 80 -18.71 -6.12 14.87
C ILE A 80 -17.81 -5.38 13.87
N GLN A 81 -17.65 -5.89 12.65
CA GLN A 81 -16.84 -5.24 11.62
C GLN A 81 -17.43 -3.88 11.23
N GLU A 82 -18.74 -3.79 11.02
CA GLU A 82 -19.41 -2.54 10.68
C GLU A 82 -19.31 -1.51 11.81
N THR A 83 -19.55 -1.92 13.06
CA THR A 83 -19.43 -1.05 14.23
C THR A 83 -18.00 -0.58 14.45
N THR A 84 -17.00 -1.45 14.27
CA THR A 84 -15.58 -1.10 14.36
C THR A 84 -15.22 -0.08 13.29
N LYS A 85 -15.62 -0.31 12.03
CA LYS A 85 -15.36 0.63 10.93
C LYS A 85 -16.01 1.99 11.19
N ASN A 86 -17.27 2.00 11.64
CA ASN A 86 -17.97 3.24 11.97
C ASN A 86 -17.28 3.98 13.13
N PHE A 87 -16.83 3.25 14.15
CA PHE A 87 -16.06 3.82 15.26
C PHE A 87 -14.76 4.45 14.75
N ASP A 88 -13.96 3.72 13.97
CA ASP A 88 -12.71 4.21 13.40
C ASP A 88 -12.92 5.47 12.54
N GLU A 89 -13.96 5.50 11.71
CA GLU A 89 -14.33 6.68 10.93
C GLU A 89 -14.68 7.87 11.82
N THR A 90 -15.39 7.66 12.94
CA THR A 90 -15.71 8.74 13.89
C THR A 90 -14.46 9.23 14.62
N VAL A 91 -13.56 8.33 15.01
CA VAL A 91 -12.29 8.68 15.66
C VAL A 91 -11.40 9.48 14.71
N CYS A 92 -11.27 9.07 13.44
CA CYS A 92 -10.55 9.81 12.41
C CYS A 92 -11.13 11.22 12.21
N LYS A 93 -12.46 11.35 12.12
CA LYS A 93 -13.12 12.66 12.01
C LYS A 93 -12.90 13.53 13.24
N LEU A 94 -12.90 12.93 14.44
CA LEU A 94 -12.60 13.64 15.68
C LEU A 94 -11.13 14.06 15.77
N SER A 95 -10.19 13.21 15.37
CA SER A 95 -8.76 13.55 15.36
C SER A 95 -8.47 14.67 14.38
N GLU A 96 -9.07 14.66 13.17
CA GLU A 96 -8.95 15.76 12.23
C GLU A 96 -9.50 17.07 12.78
N ARG A 97 -10.65 17.02 13.48
CA ARG A 97 -11.22 18.21 14.14
C ARG A 97 -10.32 18.70 15.26
N LYS A 98 -9.78 17.81 16.08
CA LYS A 98 -8.83 18.14 17.15
C LYS A 98 -7.62 18.89 16.59
N VAL A 99 -6.96 18.32 15.57
CA VAL A 99 -5.78 18.93 14.95
C VAL A 99 -6.11 20.30 14.35
N LYS A 100 -7.26 20.45 13.67
CA LYS A 100 -7.68 21.75 13.13
C LYS A 100 -7.95 22.78 14.21
N SER A 101 -8.58 22.39 15.32
CA SER A 101 -8.82 23.27 16.47
C SER A 101 -7.52 23.67 17.16
N GLU A 102 -6.62 22.72 17.41
CA GLU A 102 -5.30 22.99 18.00
C GLU A 102 -4.47 23.92 17.11
N MET A 103 -4.47 23.68 15.79
CA MET A 103 -3.82 24.57 14.82
C MET A 103 -4.36 26.01 14.90
N ALA A 104 -5.69 26.19 14.98
CA ALA A 104 -6.30 27.51 15.10
C ALA A 104 -5.96 28.19 16.44
N ILE A 105 -5.96 27.44 17.54
CA ILE A 105 -5.55 27.93 18.86
C ILE A 105 -4.10 28.42 18.80
N HIS A 106 -3.17 27.59 18.30
CA HIS A 106 -1.76 27.95 18.21
C HIS A 106 -1.50 29.15 17.28
N GLN A 107 -2.28 29.30 16.21
CA GLN A 107 -2.22 30.50 15.35
C GLN A 107 -2.59 31.76 16.11
N GLU A 108 -3.70 31.73 16.87
CA GLU A 108 -4.11 32.89 17.67
C GLU A 108 -3.14 33.14 18.84
N GLU A 109 -2.63 32.10 19.49
CA GLU A 109 -1.58 32.22 20.53
C GLU A 109 -0.33 32.89 19.98
N LEU A 110 0.16 32.45 18.81
CA LEU A 110 1.32 33.06 18.16
C LEU A 110 1.06 34.52 17.78
N LYS A 111 -0.13 34.83 17.29
CA LYS A 111 -0.55 36.20 16.97
C LYS A 111 -0.57 37.08 18.22
N ILE A 112 -1.10 36.57 19.34
CA ILE A 112 -1.08 37.27 20.63
C ILE A 112 0.37 37.54 21.04
N VAL A 113 1.25 36.53 21.02
CA VAL A 113 2.67 36.69 21.38
C VAL A 113 3.35 37.74 20.50
N ASN A 114 3.15 37.70 19.18
CA ASN A 114 3.72 38.68 18.26
C ASN A 114 3.23 40.11 18.53
N LEU A 115 1.93 40.28 18.81
CA LEU A 115 1.36 41.58 19.15
C LEU A 115 1.89 42.08 20.51
N THR A 116 1.97 41.21 21.52
CA THR A 116 2.55 41.54 22.83
C THR A 116 4.01 41.96 22.68
N TYR A 117 4.80 41.25 21.87
CA TYR A 117 6.18 41.63 21.58
C TYR A 117 6.27 43.00 20.89
N ALA A 118 5.41 43.26 19.89
CA ALA A 118 5.38 44.56 19.22
C ALA A 118 4.99 45.70 20.16
N LEU A 119 4.03 45.48 21.07
CA LEU A 119 3.64 46.47 22.09
C LEU A 119 4.77 46.73 23.08
N LEU A 120 5.44 45.68 23.57
CA LEU A 120 6.58 45.81 24.47
C LEU A 120 7.72 46.60 23.83
N LEU A 121 7.98 46.34 22.54
CA LEU A 121 8.99 47.07 21.78
C LEU A 121 8.61 48.54 21.58
N ASP A 122 7.34 48.86 21.30
CA ASP A 122 6.86 50.24 21.20
C ASP A 122 6.99 50.97 22.55
N GLU A 123 6.66 50.32 23.67
CA GLU A 123 6.86 50.87 25.02
C GLU A 123 8.34 51.13 25.34
N GLU A 124 9.26 50.23 24.95
CA GLU A 124 10.70 50.42 25.13
C GLU A 124 11.22 51.61 24.30
N LEU A 125 10.76 51.73 23.05
CA LEU A 125 11.10 52.86 22.18
C LEU A 125 10.53 54.17 22.72
N ASP A 126 9.29 54.19 23.24
CA ASP A 126 8.68 55.34 23.90
C ASP A 126 9.47 55.79 25.13
N ALA A 127 9.87 54.84 25.97
CA ALA A 127 10.68 55.13 27.16
C ALA A 127 12.04 55.72 26.78
N ARG A 128 12.69 55.18 25.74
CA ARG A 128 13.96 55.70 25.23
C ARG A 128 13.83 57.08 24.61
N GLU A 129 12.78 57.31 23.81
CA GLU A 129 12.45 58.62 23.23
C GLU A 129 12.23 59.67 24.33
N ALA A 130 11.45 59.34 25.36
CA ALA A 130 11.21 60.21 26.51
C ALA A 130 12.50 60.51 27.31
N ALA A 131 13.35 59.51 27.50
CA ALA A 131 14.64 59.68 28.17
C ALA A 131 15.56 60.65 27.40
N LEU A 132 15.69 60.47 26.07
CA LEU A 132 16.47 61.37 25.22
C LEU A 132 15.91 62.78 25.18
N HIS A 133 14.57 62.93 25.13
CA HIS A 133 13.93 64.24 25.27
C HIS A 133 14.25 64.92 26.61
N ASN A 134 14.24 64.17 27.71
CA ASN A 134 14.62 64.70 29.03
C ASN A 134 16.10 65.12 29.06
N PHE A 135 17.01 64.34 28.47
CA PHE A 135 18.42 64.71 28.33
C PHE A 135 18.59 65.99 27.50
N LEU A 136 17.86 66.11 26.38
CA LEU A 136 17.88 67.28 25.52
C LEU A 136 17.37 68.53 26.26
N VAL A 137 16.28 68.42 27.02
CA VAL A 137 15.77 69.52 27.86
C VAL A 137 16.79 69.92 28.92
N LYS A 138 17.48 68.96 29.55
CA LYS A 138 18.52 69.23 30.54
C LYS A 138 19.72 69.96 29.92
N ARG A 139 20.27 69.44 28.82
CA ARG A 139 21.37 70.08 28.08
C ARG A 139 20.98 71.43 27.49
N GLY A 140 19.74 71.59 27.05
CA GLY A 140 19.18 72.87 26.60
C GLY A 140 19.12 73.91 27.72
N LYS A 141 18.74 73.51 28.94
CA LYS A 141 18.79 74.38 30.12
C LYS A 141 20.22 74.76 30.52
N GLU A 142 21.16 73.82 30.46
CA GLU A 142 22.59 74.08 30.70
C GLU A 142 23.16 75.06 29.67
N LYS A 143 22.81 74.87 28.39
CA LYS A 143 23.14 75.82 27.31
C LYS A 143 22.56 77.21 27.57
N VAL A 144 21.28 77.32 27.94
CA VAL A 144 20.64 78.61 28.27
C VAL A 144 21.26 79.24 29.51
N SER A 145 21.60 78.46 30.55
CA SER A 145 22.29 78.93 31.74
C SER A 145 23.66 79.53 31.39
N TYR A 146 24.42 78.85 30.52
CA TYR A 146 25.70 79.35 30.02
C TYR A 146 25.53 80.67 29.25
N TYR A 147 24.51 80.77 28.39
CA TYR A 147 24.20 82.02 27.69
C TYR A 147 23.73 83.12 28.64
N LEU A 148 23.00 82.78 29.71
CA LEU A 148 22.53 83.73 30.72
C LEU A 148 23.69 84.27 31.56
N GLU A 149 24.66 83.42 31.96
CA GLU A 149 25.91 83.86 32.60
C GLU A 149 26.68 84.83 31.70
N CYS A 150 26.78 84.54 30.40
CA CYS A 150 27.39 85.46 29.43
C CYS A 150 26.59 86.75 29.23
N TYR A 151 25.26 86.69 29.34
CA TYR A 151 24.37 87.84 29.19
C TYR A 151 24.32 88.71 30.45
N GLU A 152 24.44 88.12 31.64
CA GLU A 152 24.57 88.84 32.91
C GLU A 152 25.87 89.66 32.95
N PHE A 153 26.95 89.14 32.37
CA PHE A 153 28.16 89.92 32.10
C PHE A 153 27.88 91.13 31.18
N SER A 154 27.13 90.95 30.09
CA SER A 154 26.71 92.08 29.24
C SER A 154 25.79 93.08 29.96
N ARG A 155 25.01 92.62 30.94
CA ARG A 155 24.12 93.47 31.74
C ARG A 155 24.88 94.36 32.73
N GLU A 156 26.03 93.91 33.22
CA GLU A 156 26.94 94.75 34.03
C GLU A 156 27.48 95.96 33.24
N PHE A 157 27.41 95.93 31.91
CA PHE A 157 27.75 97.05 31.01
C PHE A 157 26.52 97.70 30.34
N ALA A 158 25.30 97.42 30.80
CA ALA A 158 24.05 97.90 30.18
C ALA A 158 23.81 99.42 30.29
N GLU A 159 24.58 100.15 31.11
CA GLU A 159 24.52 101.62 31.18
C GLU A 159 25.30 102.31 30.06
N VAL A 160 26.06 101.55 29.25
CA VAL A 160 26.86 102.07 28.14
C VAL A 160 26.02 102.10 26.84
N PRO A 161 26.03 103.21 26.08
CA PRO A 161 25.27 103.32 24.83
C PRO A 161 25.60 102.21 23.80
N PRO A 162 24.62 101.70 23.02
CA PRO A 162 24.79 100.56 22.11
C PRO A 162 25.93 100.69 21.10
N ASP A 163 26.19 101.92 20.62
CA ASP A 163 27.23 102.19 19.63
C ASP A 163 28.66 102.06 20.21
N LEU A 164 28.82 102.32 21.52
CA LEU A 164 30.07 102.12 22.25
C LEU A 164 30.25 100.67 22.72
N LEU A 165 29.14 99.95 22.91
CA LEU A 165 29.15 98.54 23.31
C LEU A 165 29.68 97.65 22.17
N ASP A 166 29.25 97.91 20.92
CA ASP A 166 29.77 97.20 19.74
C ASP A 166 31.25 97.52 19.47
N GLU A 167 31.69 98.77 19.70
CA GLU A 167 33.10 99.17 19.62
C GLU A 167 33.94 98.50 20.71
N LEU A 168 33.43 98.42 21.95
CA LEU A 168 34.07 97.70 23.06
C LEU A 168 34.11 96.19 22.81
N PHE A 169 33.08 95.60 22.19
CA PHE A 169 33.04 94.18 21.86
C PHE A 169 34.01 93.82 20.73
N GLN A 170 34.25 94.72 19.77
CA GLN A 170 35.27 94.58 18.73
C GLN A 170 36.70 94.81 19.27
N LEU A 171 36.88 95.78 20.17
CA LEU A 171 38.16 96.00 20.87
C LEU A 171 38.52 94.85 21.83
N TYR A 172 37.52 94.25 22.48
CA TYR A 172 37.70 93.02 23.28
C TYR A 172 38.20 91.84 22.43
N LYS A 173 37.79 91.77 21.15
CA LYS A 173 38.19 90.71 20.20
C LYS A 173 39.52 90.97 19.47
N HIS A 174 40.07 92.19 19.48
CA HIS A 174 41.30 92.52 18.78
C HIS A 174 42.51 92.67 19.73
N ARG A 175 43.53 91.81 19.59
CA ARG A 175 44.80 91.88 20.36
C ARG A 175 46.04 91.97 19.47
N PRO A 176 47.13 92.66 19.89
CA PRO A 176 48.39 92.71 19.17
C PRO A 176 49.13 91.38 19.29
N LYS A 177 49.57 90.82 18.15
CA LYS A 177 50.41 89.61 18.11
C LYS A 177 51.82 89.93 18.58
N THR A 178 52.27 89.34 19.69
CA THR A 178 53.70 89.24 20.01
C THR A 178 54.08 87.83 20.48
N SER A 179 55.29 87.45 20.09
CA SER A 179 55.86 86.11 20.13
C SER A 179 56.37 85.72 21.52
N VAL A 180 55.94 84.52 21.95
CA VAL A 180 56.61 83.52 22.81
C VAL A 180 57.89 83.96 23.52
N THR A 181 57.89 83.92 24.86
CA THR A 181 58.97 83.24 25.61
C THR A 181 58.42 82.66 26.92
N GLU A 182 58.70 81.37 27.03
CA GLU A 182 58.46 80.39 28.08
C GLU A 182 59.09 80.76 29.44
N GLY A 183 58.44 80.40 30.56
CA GLY A 183 59.13 80.30 31.86
C GLY A 183 58.31 80.62 33.11
N LEU A 184 57.65 79.60 33.63
CA LEU A 184 57.60 79.22 35.05
C LEU A 184 57.05 80.26 36.08
N LEU A 185 55.83 80.03 36.58
CA LEU A 185 55.56 79.67 37.98
C LEU A 185 54.05 79.59 38.22
N ASP A 186 53.63 78.38 38.59
CA ASP A 186 52.29 77.99 39.00
C ASP A 186 51.94 78.49 40.41
N THR A 187 50.64 78.67 40.61
CA THR A 187 49.94 78.70 41.90
C THR A 187 50.16 79.94 42.78
N GLU A 188 49.19 80.85 42.77
CA GLU A 188 48.47 81.37 43.95
C GLU A 188 47.56 82.53 43.50
N GLU A 189 46.54 82.81 44.31
CA GLU A 189 45.42 83.70 43.99
C GLU A 189 45.89 85.12 43.63
N PHE A 190 45.34 85.66 42.54
CA PHE A 190 45.70 86.98 42.01
C PHE A 190 44.93 88.04 42.79
N SER A 191 45.45 88.40 43.96
CA SER A 191 45.01 89.58 44.72
C SER A 191 45.81 90.81 44.29
N ASP A 192 45.16 91.99 44.29
CA ASP A 192 45.82 93.30 44.16
C ASP A 192 46.89 93.50 45.26
N GLU A 193 46.76 92.78 46.38
CA GLU A 193 47.76 92.73 47.45
C GLU A 193 49.05 91.99 47.04
N ASN A 194 48.95 90.96 46.19
CA ASN A 194 50.12 90.22 45.69
C ASN A 194 50.90 91.03 44.66
N TYR A 195 50.23 91.83 43.83
CA TYR A 195 50.90 92.79 42.94
C TYR A 195 51.64 93.86 43.74
N LYS A 196 50.98 94.45 44.75
CA LYS A 196 51.60 95.45 45.64
C LYS A 196 52.78 94.87 46.42
N GLY A 197 52.68 93.63 46.89
CA GLY A 197 53.77 92.91 47.56
C GLY A 197 54.97 92.67 46.66
N ALA A 198 54.76 92.18 45.43
CA ALA A 198 55.83 91.95 44.46
C ALA A 198 56.49 93.28 44.00
N LEU A 199 55.69 94.33 43.83
CA LEU A 199 56.18 95.67 43.50
C LEU A 199 57.03 96.27 44.63
N ALA A 200 56.62 96.08 45.89
CA ALA A 200 57.36 96.56 47.05
C ALA A 200 58.74 95.88 47.20
N VAL A 201 58.81 94.57 46.95
CA VAL A 201 60.08 93.83 46.95
C VAL A 201 61.01 94.32 45.84
N LEU A 202 60.47 94.59 44.66
CA LEU A 202 61.24 95.15 43.54
C LEU A 202 61.71 96.58 43.84
N MET A 203 60.86 97.44 44.41
CA MET A 203 61.21 98.80 44.81
C MET A 203 62.34 98.82 45.84
N LYS A 204 62.34 97.87 46.77
CA LYS A 204 63.42 97.71 47.76
C LYS A 204 64.76 97.32 47.10
N ALA A 205 64.74 96.49 46.06
CA ALA A 205 65.93 96.18 45.27
C ALA A 205 66.40 97.37 44.42
N MET A 206 65.49 98.26 44.00
CA MET A 206 65.82 99.52 43.33
C MET A 206 66.50 100.52 44.28
N ASP A 207 66.13 100.54 45.56
CA ASP A 207 66.79 101.39 46.57
C ASP A 207 68.30 101.07 46.70
N GLU A 208 68.70 99.81 46.55
CA GLU A 208 70.11 99.40 46.55
C GLU A 208 70.85 99.88 45.28
N LEU A 209 70.17 99.90 44.13
CA LEU A 209 70.73 100.32 42.83
C LEU A 209 70.73 101.84 42.63
N ASP A 210 69.85 102.57 43.32
CA ASP A 210 69.76 104.04 43.31
C ASP A 210 70.71 104.69 44.34
N SER A 211 71.49 103.90 45.07
CA SER A 211 72.45 104.42 46.05
C SER A 211 73.47 105.36 45.37
N PRO A 212 73.89 106.46 46.04
CA PRO A 212 74.80 107.45 45.48
C PRO A 212 76.21 106.88 45.19
N GLU A 213 76.51 105.68 45.70
CA GLU A 213 77.75 104.94 45.42
C GLU A 213 77.85 104.46 43.97
N HIS A 214 76.71 104.31 43.29
CA HIS A 214 76.65 103.89 41.88
C HIS A 214 76.59 105.08 40.89
N MET A 215 76.71 106.32 41.39
CA MET A 215 76.66 107.54 40.58
C MET A 215 78.00 107.76 39.85
N PRO A 216 78.00 108.00 38.51
CA PRO A 216 79.23 108.27 37.76
C PRO A 216 79.91 109.59 38.16
N ASP A 217 81.24 109.59 38.23
CA ASP A 217 82.04 110.77 38.57
C ASP A 217 81.81 111.92 37.56
N GLY A 218 81.23 113.04 38.02
CA GLY A 218 81.01 114.27 37.23
C GLY A 218 79.55 114.59 36.88
N LEU A 219 78.58 113.77 37.32
CA LEU A 219 77.15 114.05 37.15
C LEU A 219 76.61 114.96 38.27
N ASP A 220 75.67 115.86 37.95
CA ASP A 220 74.98 116.66 38.97
C ASP A 220 73.93 115.80 39.70
N GLN A 221 73.80 116.02 41.01
CA GLN A 221 72.93 115.21 41.87
C GLN A 221 71.44 115.32 41.45
N SER A 222 71.03 116.48 40.93
CA SER A 222 69.67 116.69 40.42
C SER A 222 69.33 115.78 39.23
N VAL A 223 70.30 115.59 38.32
CA VAL A 223 70.14 114.76 37.12
C VAL A 223 70.15 113.27 37.47
N TRP A 224 70.93 112.87 38.48
CA TRP A 224 70.91 111.50 39.01
C TRP A 224 69.55 111.16 39.63
N GLU A 225 68.97 112.07 40.41
CA GLU A 225 67.64 111.88 41.02
C GLU A 225 66.53 111.78 39.95
N GLU A 226 66.56 112.61 38.91
CA GLU A 226 65.64 112.50 37.77
C GLU A 226 65.79 111.17 37.01
N PHE A 227 67.02 110.69 36.81
CA PHE A 227 67.29 109.39 36.19
C PHE A 227 66.77 108.22 37.04
N CYS A 228 67.01 108.23 38.35
CA CYS A 228 66.49 107.23 39.28
C CYS A 228 64.96 107.19 39.25
N LEU A 229 64.30 108.35 39.24
CA LEU A 229 62.84 108.45 39.12
C LEU A 229 62.32 107.90 37.78
N ALA A 230 62.94 108.27 36.66
CA ALA A 230 62.57 107.75 35.35
C ALA A 230 62.78 106.23 35.25
N ARG A 231 63.87 105.72 35.83
CA ARG A 231 64.17 104.29 35.90
C ARG A 231 63.13 103.53 36.73
N ARG A 232 62.74 104.05 37.91
CA ARG A 232 61.67 103.46 38.73
C ARG A 232 60.33 103.46 38.00
N SER A 233 59.94 104.57 37.38
CA SER A 233 58.70 104.67 36.61
C SER A 233 58.66 103.69 35.43
N LYS A 234 59.79 103.51 34.74
CA LYS A 234 59.92 102.47 33.70
C LYS A 234 59.78 101.06 34.28
N MET A 235 60.43 100.76 35.39
CA MET A 235 60.33 99.45 36.03
C MET A 235 58.92 99.15 36.53
N GLU A 236 58.23 100.12 37.11
CA GLU A 236 56.82 100.01 37.54
C GLU A 236 55.90 99.74 36.35
N SER A 237 56.05 100.48 35.25
CA SER A 237 55.24 100.26 34.04
C SER A 237 55.53 98.91 33.38
N GLU A 238 56.78 98.44 33.35
CA GLU A 238 57.13 97.09 32.85
C GLU A 238 56.54 95.97 33.72
N GLN A 239 56.54 96.13 35.05
CA GLN A 239 55.90 95.16 35.95
C GLN A 239 54.38 95.16 35.80
N LEU A 240 53.77 96.33 35.64
CA LEU A 240 52.34 96.45 35.38
C LEU A 240 51.95 95.74 34.07
N VAL A 241 52.75 95.90 33.02
CA VAL A 241 52.55 95.20 31.74
C VAL A 241 52.67 93.69 31.93
N LYS A 242 53.72 93.19 32.59
CA LYS A 242 53.88 91.74 32.88
C LYS A 242 52.75 91.18 33.73
N TRP A 243 52.24 91.96 34.69
CA TRP A 243 51.11 91.58 35.53
C TRP A 243 49.82 91.47 34.70
N ASN A 244 49.56 92.48 33.87
CA ASN A 244 48.41 92.49 32.97
C ASN A 244 48.50 91.35 31.94
N GLU A 245 49.68 91.04 31.39
CA GLU A 245 49.91 89.88 30.51
C GLU A 245 49.54 88.56 31.19
N ARG A 246 49.90 88.38 32.48
CA ARG A 246 49.53 87.18 33.25
C ARG A 246 48.03 87.06 33.48
N ILE A 247 47.37 88.17 33.84
CA ILE A 247 45.91 88.21 34.00
C ILE A 247 45.24 87.87 32.66
N LEU A 248 45.74 88.46 31.59
CA LEU A 248 45.24 88.29 30.24
C LEU A 248 45.37 86.84 29.76
N ALA A 249 46.51 86.18 30.02
CA ALA A 249 46.71 84.76 29.72
C ALA A 249 45.76 83.85 30.50
N LYS A 250 45.48 84.16 31.78
CA LYS A 250 44.50 83.41 32.58
C LYS A 250 43.08 83.59 32.04
N MET A 251 42.71 84.80 31.67
CA MET A 251 41.40 85.09 31.06
C MET A 251 41.26 84.40 29.70
N GLU A 252 42.30 84.37 28.87
CA GLU A 252 42.32 83.62 27.60
C GLU A 252 42.14 82.10 27.83
N ALA A 253 42.88 81.53 28.77
CA ALA A 253 42.76 80.11 29.10
C ALA A 253 41.36 79.76 29.64
N PHE A 254 40.76 80.64 30.45
CA PHE A 254 39.38 80.47 30.93
C PHE A 254 38.36 80.56 29.79
N LEU A 255 38.51 81.55 28.89
CA LEU A 255 37.64 81.71 27.73
C LEU A 255 37.74 80.50 26.80
N GLN A 256 38.95 80.01 26.53
CA GLN A 256 39.15 78.82 25.71
C GLN A 256 38.46 77.59 26.30
N ARG A 257 38.63 77.33 27.61
CA ARG A 257 37.92 76.23 28.29
C ARG A 257 36.41 76.35 28.15
N ARG A 258 35.87 77.56 28.32
CA ARG A 258 34.42 77.80 28.20
C ARG A 258 33.92 77.62 26.76
N MET A 259 34.73 77.98 25.75
CA MET A 259 34.43 77.71 24.34
C MET A 259 34.44 76.20 24.05
N ASP A 260 35.43 75.46 24.54
CA ASP A 260 35.52 74.02 24.37
C ASP A 260 34.33 73.30 25.02
N ASP A 261 33.92 73.73 26.23
CA ASP A 261 32.72 73.22 26.91
C ASP A 261 31.42 73.49 26.10
N HIS A 262 31.32 74.67 25.48
CA HIS A 262 30.16 75.02 24.65
C HIS A 262 30.08 74.16 23.37
N ASP A 263 31.21 73.98 22.69
CA ASP A 263 31.29 73.14 21.50
C ASP A 263 31.01 71.66 21.85
N GLN A 264 31.48 71.20 23.01
CA GLN A 264 31.13 69.87 23.53
C GLN A 264 29.62 69.73 23.73
N ILE A 265 28.96 70.64 24.47
CA ILE A 265 27.51 70.62 24.69
C ILE A 265 26.75 70.66 23.36
N LYS A 266 27.22 71.46 22.39
CA LYS A 266 26.61 71.54 21.07
C LYS A 266 26.69 70.21 20.32
N SER A 267 27.86 69.56 20.30
CA SER A 267 28.04 68.25 19.66
C SER A 267 27.19 67.16 20.33
N GLU A 268 27.06 67.17 21.65
CA GLU A 268 26.19 66.23 22.38
C GLU A 268 24.72 66.43 22.02
N ILE A 269 24.27 67.68 21.89
CA ILE A 269 22.90 67.99 21.45
C ILE A 269 22.65 67.49 20.02
N GLU A 270 23.59 67.71 19.10
CA GLU A 270 23.51 67.23 17.71
C GLU A 270 23.41 65.70 17.66
N ASN A 271 24.26 64.98 18.41
CA ASN A 271 24.22 63.52 18.50
C ASN A 271 22.86 63.01 19.04
N ILE A 272 22.30 63.64 20.08
CA ILE A 272 20.99 63.29 20.62
C ILE A 272 19.88 63.51 19.57
N PHE A 273 19.97 64.57 18.76
CA PHE A 273 19.01 64.80 17.68
C PHE A 273 19.07 63.72 16.59
N GLU A 274 20.27 63.31 16.19
CA GLU A 274 20.44 62.22 15.22
C GLU A 274 19.86 60.90 15.76
N GLU A 275 20.10 60.57 17.03
CA GLU A 275 19.53 59.39 17.68
C GLU A 275 17.99 59.44 17.75
N LEU A 276 17.42 60.60 18.06
CA LEU A 276 15.96 60.80 18.07
C LEU A 276 15.34 60.62 16.67
N ILE A 277 16.00 61.12 15.61
CA ILE A 277 15.54 60.93 14.24
C ILE A 277 15.55 59.44 13.89
N TRP A 278 16.64 58.75 14.20
CA TRP A 278 16.76 57.31 13.97
C TRP A 278 15.68 56.51 14.71
N LEU A 279 15.46 56.78 16.00
CA LEU A 279 14.42 56.12 16.79
C LEU A 279 13.02 56.35 16.21
N LYS A 280 12.74 57.57 15.76
CA LYS A 280 11.46 57.92 15.14
C LYS A 280 11.22 57.17 13.84
N GLU A 281 12.26 56.99 13.02
CA GLU A 281 12.19 56.18 11.82
C GLU A 281 11.94 54.70 12.14
N GLU A 282 12.63 54.15 13.13
CA GLU A 282 12.47 52.75 13.53
C GLU A 282 11.07 52.47 14.08
N LYS A 283 10.56 53.39 14.91
CA LYS A 283 9.17 53.37 15.39
C LYS A 283 8.16 53.43 14.24
N ASN A 284 8.41 54.26 13.22
CA ASN A 284 7.56 54.31 12.04
C ASN A 284 7.60 53.00 11.23
N LYS A 285 8.76 52.37 11.09
CA LYS A 285 8.88 51.05 10.43
C LYS A 285 8.08 50.00 11.17
N LEU A 286 8.15 49.94 12.50
CA LEU A 286 7.39 48.98 13.30
C LEU A 286 5.87 49.18 13.17
N LYS A 287 5.41 50.44 13.11
CA LYS A 287 3.99 50.77 12.89
C LYS A 287 3.46 50.33 11.53
N VAL A 288 4.31 50.33 10.50
CA VAL A 288 3.92 49.97 9.13
C VAL A 288 4.16 48.49 8.83
N ASN A 289 5.23 47.90 9.38
CA ASN A 289 5.62 46.51 9.16
C ASN A 289 4.96 45.59 10.19
N LEU A 290 3.68 45.30 9.96
CA LEU A 290 2.97 44.30 10.74
C LEU A 290 3.38 42.89 10.30
N ILE A 291 3.71 42.04 11.27
CA ILE A 291 3.95 40.61 11.01
C ILE A 291 2.59 39.95 10.70
N VAL A 292 2.44 39.48 9.47
CA VAL A 292 1.24 38.76 9.02
C VAL A 292 1.59 37.28 8.85
N GLN A 293 0.80 36.41 9.48
CA GLN A 293 0.96 34.97 9.35
C GLN A 293 0.14 34.45 8.17
N PHE A 294 0.76 33.65 7.31
CA PHE A 294 0.10 32.95 6.22
C PHE A 294 0.19 31.44 6.43
N LEU A 295 -0.92 30.74 6.21
CA LEU A 295 -0.95 29.28 6.19
C LEU A 295 -0.84 28.80 4.74
N LEU A 296 0.31 28.25 4.39
CA LEU A 296 0.58 27.70 3.06
C LEU A 296 0.66 26.18 3.13
N LYS A 297 0.16 25.51 2.09
CA LYS A 297 0.20 24.04 2.01
C LYS A 297 1.55 23.57 1.48
N GLN A 298 1.96 22.36 1.87
CA GLN A 298 3.10 21.67 1.29
C GLN A 298 2.93 21.57 -0.24
N GLY A 299 3.97 21.96 -0.99
CA GLY A 299 3.93 22.10 -2.46
C GLY A 299 3.60 23.50 -2.99
N GLN A 300 3.16 24.43 -2.13
CA GLN A 300 3.18 25.87 -2.45
C GLN A 300 4.48 26.54 -2.01
N VAL A 301 5.18 25.92 -1.07
CA VAL A 301 6.48 26.34 -0.57
C VAL A 301 7.42 25.14 -0.63
N GLU A 302 8.58 25.32 -1.25
CA GLU A 302 9.66 24.33 -1.22
C GLU A 302 10.68 24.71 -0.15
N LEU A 303 11.18 23.69 0.53
CA LEU A 303 12.22 23.78 1.54
C LEU A 303 13.37 22.88 1.10
N GLU A 304 14.60 23.39 1.14
CA GLU A 304 15.78 22.59 0.79
C GLU A 304 16.04 21.45 1.80
N SER A 305 15.65 21.64 3.07
CA SER A 305 15.82 20.66 4.14
C SER A 305 14.53 20.47 4.94
N THR A 306 14.11 19.21 5.11
CA THR A 306 12.93 18.82 5.92
C THR A 306 13.18 18.80 7.42
N GLU A 307 14.44 18.91 7.87
CA GLU A 307 14.84 18.68 9.26
C GLU A 307 15.00 19.96 10.10
N THR A 308 15.02 21.14 9.48
CA THR A 308 15.30 22.40 10.19
C THR A 308 14.05 23.24 10.39
N THR A 309 13.89 23.76 11.61
CA THR A 309 12.90 24.79 12.00
C THR A 309 13.14 26.15 11.34
N ASP A 310 14.21 26.29 10.55
CA ASP A 310 14.56 27.52 9.86
C ASP A 310 13.92 27.57 8.46
N TYR A 311 13.03 28.53 8.28
CA TYR A 311 12.29 28.79 7.04
C TYR A 311 12.89 29.96 6.24
N SER A 312 14.10 30.42 6.58
CA SER A 312 14.74 31.58 5.93
C SER A 312 14.98 31.37 4.43
N HIS A 313 15.18 30.13 3.99
CA HIS A 313 15.38 29.77 2.58
C HIS A 313 14.12 29.22 1.91
N ALA A 314 12.93 29.45 2.49
CA ALA A 314 11.67 28.99 1.92
C ALA A 314 11.35 29.71 0.60
N ILE A 315 11.08 28.94 -0.46
CA ILE A 315 10.75 29.48 -1.78
C ILE A 315 9.27 29.25 -2.06
N LEU A 316 8.53 30.35 -2.29
CA LEU A 316 7.13 30.29 -2.70
C LEU A 316 7.03 29.95 -4.20
N ILE A 317 6.37 28.84 -4.53
CA ILE A 317 6.08 28.47 -5.91
C ILE A 317 4.73 29.04 -6.35
N ASN A 318 4.73 29.68 -7.51
CA ASN A 318 3.49 30.11 -8.15
C ASN A 318 2.68 28.90 -8.61
N LYS A 319 1.47 28.77 -8.06
CA LYS A 319 0.51 27.70 -8.38
C LYS A 319 0.25 27.55 -9.88
N ALA A 320 0.25 28.65 -10.63
CA ALA A 320 -0.02 28.62 -12.08
C ALA A 320 1.01 27.78 -12.84
N VAL A 321 2.29 27.84 -12.45
CA VAL A 321 3.37 27.06 -13.08
C VAL A 321 3.18 25.56 -12.84
N ILE A 322 2.81 25.19 -11.61
CA ILE A 322 2.52 23.79 -11.26
C ILE A 322 1.27 23.28 -11.99
N GLU A 323 0.21 24.10 -12.06
CA GLU A 323 -1.02 23.75 -12.77
C GLU A 323 -0.79 23.55 -14.27
N GLU A 324 0.00 24.43 -14.90
CA GLU A 324 0.39 24.30 -16.30
C GLU A 324 1.19 23.02 -16.56
N LEU A 325 2.18 22.73 -15.70
CA LEU A 325 2.97 21.51 -15.79
C LEU A 325 2.09 20.25 -15.62
N ASN A 326 1.16 20.26 -14.66
CA ASN A 326 0.21 19.17 -14.44
C ASN A 326 -0.73 18.96 -15.62
N CYS A 327 -1.20 20.04 -16.26
CA CYS A 327 -1.97 19.96 -17.50
C CYS A 327 -1.14 19.30 -18.61
N SER A 328 0.11 19.74 -18.81
CA SER A 328 1.02 19.15 -19.80
C SER A 328 1.28 17.66 -19.53
N ILE A 329 1.49 17.26 -18.27
CA ILE A 329 1.66 15.86 -17.87
C ILE A 329 0.40 15.05 -18.19
N LYS A 330 -0.79 15.57 -17.89
CA LYS A 330 -2.06 14.90 -18.20
C LYS A 330 -2.25 14.73 -19.70
N ASP A 331 -1.91 15.73 -20.50
CA ASP A 331 -2.00 15.66 -21.95
C ASP A 331 -1.04 14.61 -22.53
N GLN A 332 0.19 14.54 -22.02
CA GLN A 332 1.17 13.53 -22.43
C GLN A 332 0.74 12.12 -21.99
N ALA A 333 0.20 11.97 -20.77
CA ALA A 333 -0.36 10.71 -20.30
C ALA A 333 -1.57 10.28 -21.16
N GLY A 334 -2.43 11.22 -21.53
CA GLY A 334 -3.55 11.00 -22.44
C GLY A 334 -3.09 10.48 -23.80
N LYS A 335 -2.06 11.11 -24.39
CA LYS A 335 -1.44 10.65 -25.65
C LYS A 335 -0.87 9.23 -25.52
N LYS A 336 -0.15 8.94 -24.43
CA LYS A 336 0.39 7.60 -24.17
C LYS A 336 -0.73 6.55 -24.07
N ILE A 337 -1.81 6.86 -23.35
CA ILE A 337 -2.96 5.96 -23.23
C ILE A 337 -3.62 5.75 -24.59
N ALA A 338 -3.81 6.81 -25.38
CA ALA A 338 -4.36 6.70 -26.73
C ALA A 338 -3.52 5.76 -27.61
N SER A 339 -2.20 5.94 -27.64
CA SER A 339 -1.30 5.03 -28.37
C SER A 339 -1.35 3.59 -27.84
N MET A 340 -1.47 3.39 -26.52
CA MET A 340 -1.65 2.05 -25.94
C MET A 340 -2.97 1.40 -26.36
N VAL A 341 -4.05 2.18 -26.45
CA VAL A 341 -5.36 1.70 -26.91
C VAL A 341 -5.31 1.34 -28.39
N GLU A 342 -4.72 2.19 -29.23
CA GLU A 342 -4.49 1.91 -30.66
C GLU A 342 -3.68 0.62 -30.85
N TYR A 343 -2.59 0.43 -30.10
CA TYR A 343 -1.80 -0.79 -30.16
C TYR A 343 -2.59 -2.04 -29.75
N LYS A 344 -3.40 -1.93 -28.68
CA LYS A 344 -4.27 -3.01 -28.23
C LYS A 344 -5.29 -3.39 -29.32
N ASP A 345 -5.91 -2.41 -29.96
CA ASP A 345 -6.93 -2.66 -30.99
C ASP A 345 -6.31 -3.16 -32.29
N PHE A 346 -5.11 -2.67 -32.66
CA PHE A 346 -4.32 -3.22 -33.77
C PHE A 346 -3.94 -4.68 -33.52
N SER A 347 -3.47 -5.02 -32.31
CA SER A 347 -3.14 -6.40 -31.93
C SER A 347 -4.36 -7.32 -32.00
N LYS A 348 -5.54 -6.85 -31.54
CA LYS A 348 -6.80 -7.60 -31.70
C LYS A 348 -7.13 -7.85 -33.17
N GLY A 349 -6.95 -6.84 -34.04
CA GLY A 349 -7.13 -6.96 -35.48
C GLY A 349 -6.21 -8.02 -36.09
N ILE A 350 -4.93 -8.05 -35.70
CA ILE A 350 -3.99 -9.10 -36.13
C ILE A 350 -4.47 -10.48 -35.70
N PHE A 351 -4.84 -10.68 -34.43
CA PHE A 351 -5.33 -11.98 -33.96
C PHE A 351 -6.58 -12.45 -34.70
N GLN A 352 -7.50 -11.53 -35.01
CA GLN A 352 -8.69 -11.85 -35.78
C GLN A 352 -8.33 -12.29 -37.21
N LEU A 353 -7.43 -11.56 -37.88
CA LEU A 353 -6.95 -11.91 -39.21
C LEU A 353 -6.19 -13.25 -39.23
N GLU A 354 -5.37 -13.53 -38.23
CA GLU A 354 -4.68 -14.81 -38.08
C GLU A 354 -5.66 -15.97 -37.92
N TRP A 355 -6.71 -15.76 -37.12
CA TRP A 355 -7.77 -16.74 -36.94
C TRP A 355 -8.54 -16.99 -38.24
N GLU A 356 -8.91 -15.93 -38.96
CA GLU A 356 -9.58 -16.03 -40.26
C GLU A 356 -8.69 -16.76 -41.27
N HIS A 357 -7.42 -16.41 -41.35
CA HIS A 357 -6.46 -17.11 -42.21
C HIS A 357 -6.33 -18.59 -41.84
N LYS A 358 -6.29 -18.93 -40.55
CA LYS A 358 -6.26 -20.34 -40.08
C LYS A 358 -7.54 -21.08 -40.47
N LYS A 359 -8.71 -20.46 -40.31
CA LYS A 359 -10.01 -21.00 -40.74
C LYS A 359 -10.03 -21.27 -42.24
N MET A 360 -9.62 -20.31 -43.06
CA MET A 360 -9.58 -20.47 -44.52
C MET A 360 -8.60 -21.57 -44.94
N ARG A 361 -7.43 -21.68 -44.29
CA ARG A 361 -6.50 -22.80 -44.52
C ARG A 361 -7.12 -24.16 -44.21
N MET A 362 -7.86 -24.28 -43.10
CA MET A 362 -8.56 -25.53 -42.76
C MET A 362 -9.63 -25.88 -43.81
N GLN A 363 -10.40 -24.89 -44.27
CA GLN A 363 -11.39 -25.09 -45.33
C GLN A 363 -10.74 -25.52 -46.64
N ILE A 364 -9.60 -24.92 -47.00
CA ILE A 364 -8.81 -25.34 -48.17
C ILE A 364 -8.38 -26.81 -48.03
N GLU A 365 -7.88 -27.21 -46.86
CA GLU A 365 -7.45 -28.59 -46.64
C GLU A 365 -8.63 -29.58 -46.67
N ASP A 366 -9.77 -29.23 -46.08
CA ASP A 366 -11.00 -30.03 -46.15
C ASP A 366 -11.48 -30.19 -47.62
N LEU A 367 -11.49 -29.10 -48.39
CA LEU A 367 -11.84 -29.16 -49.81
C LEU A 367 -10.83 -29.99 -50.63
N LYS A 368 -9.53 -29.87 -50.34
CA LYS A 368 -8.50 -30.72 -50.96
C LYS A 368 -8.70 -32.18 -50.60
N GLN A 369 -9.03 -32.49 -49.35
CA GLN A 369 -9.31 -33.85 -48.92
C GLN A 369 -10.54 -34.41 -49.63
N LYS A 370 -11.65 -33.65 -49.67
CA LYS A 370 -12.85 -34.03 -50.43
C LYS A 370 -12.55 -34.28 -51.91
N ALA A 371 -11.73 -33.43 -52.53
CA ALA A 371 -11.30 -33.64 -53.92
C ALA A 371 -10.50 -34.94 -54.08
N ARG A 372 -9.54 -35.21 -53.18
CA ARG A 372 -8.80 -36.48 -53.15
C ARG A 372 -9.73 -37.68 -52.97
N ASP A 373 -10.68 -37.60 -52.04
CA ASP A 373 -11.65 -38.65 -51.77
C ASP A 373 -12.51 -38.94 -53.00
N ILE A 374 -12.98 -37.91 -53.71
CA ILE A 374 -13.73 -38.06 -54.96
C ILE A 374 -12.89 -38.77 -56.03
N VAL A 375 -11.62 -38.38 -56.22
CA VAL A 375 -10.72 -38.99 -57.21
C VAL A 375 -10.39 -40.44 -56.86
N THR A 376 -10.17 -40.74 -55.59
CA THR A 376 -9.84 -42.10 -55.11
C THR A 376 -11.06 -43.01 -54.98
N LEU A 377 -12.28 -42.46 -55.06
CA LEU A 377 -13.52 -43.21 -54.92
C LEU A 377 -13.62 -44.27 -56.03
N PRO A 378 -13.61 -45.58 -55.71
CA PRO A 378 -13.81 -46.60 -56.71
C PRO A 378 -15.26 -46.52 -57.23
N ILE A 379 -15.39 -46.35 -58.54
CA ILE A 379 -16.70 -46.35 -59.21
C ILE A 379 -17.14 -47.81 -59.36
N SER A 380 -18.01 -48.26 -58.47
CA SER A 380 -18.67 -49.56 -58.61
C SER A 380 -19.68 -49.54 -59.75
N LYS A 381 -20.03 -50.72 -60.29
CA LYS A 381 -21.02 -50.85 -61.36
C LYS A 381 -22.38 -50.22 -60.99
N ASP A 382 -22.79 -50.31 -59.74
CA ASP A 382 -24.03 -49.69 -59.25
C ASP A 382 -23.95 -48.16 -59.24
N ARG A 383 -22.80 -47.58 -58.86
CA ARG A 383 -22.56 -46.13 -58.95
C ARG A 383 -22.54 -45.63 -60.40
N GLN A 384 -21.98 -46.42 -61.32
CA GLN A 384 -21.99 -46.11 -62.75
C GLN A 384 -23.43 -46.13 -63.30
N LEU A 385 -24.26 -47.08 -62.87
CA LEU A 385 -25.67 -47.17 -63.23
C LEU A 385 -26.50 -46.01 -62.65
N PHE A 386 -26.20 -45.56 -61.43
CA PHE A 386 -26.82 -44.37 -60.82
C PHE A 386 -26.53 -43.09 -61.61
N LEU A 387 -25.29 -42.90 -62.06
CA LEU A 387 -24.89 -41.71 -62.82
C LEU A 387 -25.39 -41.70 -64.28
N THR A 388 -25.72 -42.86 -64.86
CA THR A 388 -26.07 -42.97 -66.29
C THR A 388 -27.57 -43.10 -66.55
N VAL A 389 -28.35 -43.58 -65.58
CA VAL A 389 -29.79 -43.80 -65.74
C VAL A 389 -30.58 -42.69 -65.04
N GLN A 390 -31.46 -41.99 -65.78
CA GLN A 390 -32.25 -40.86 -65.25
C GLN A 390 -33.19 -41.26 -64.09
N ASP A 391 -33.80 -42.46 -64.14
CA ASP A 391 -34.73 -42.97 -63.12
C ASP A 391 -34.15 -44.21 -62.39
N TYR A 392 -32.98 -44.07 -61.78
CA TYR A 392 -32.32 -45.17 -61.06
C TYR A 392 -33.20 -45.78 -59.95
N ASP A 393 -33.92 -44.93 -59.22
CA ASP A 393 -34.78 -45.35 -58.11
C ASP A 393 -35.92 -46.26 -58.57
N ARG A 394 -36.51 -45.97 -59.73
CA ARG A 394 -37.57 -46.80 -60.32
C ARG A 394 -37.04 -48.17 -60.74
N ARG A 395 -35.80 -48.22 -61.24
CA ARG A 395 -35.12 -49.48 -61.61
C ARG A 395 -34.78 -50.33 -60.38
N ILE A 396 -34.32 -49.70 -59.29
CA ILE A 396 -34.13 -50.40 -58.01
C ILE A 396 -35.47 -50.92 -57.50
N ALA A 397 -36.51 -50.07 -57.44
CA ALA A 397 -37.82 -50.46 -56.94
C ALA A 397 -38.39 -51.64 -57.74
N HIS A 398 -38.20 -51.65 -59.06
CA HIS A 398 -38.58 -52.79 -59.90
C HIS A 398 -37.76 -54.06 -59.58
N ARG A 399 -36.43 -53.93 -59.40
CA ARG A 399 -35.56 -55.06 -59.02
C ARG A 399 -35.92 -55.62 -57.64
N ILE A 400 -36.22 -54.76 -56.67
CA ILE A 400 -36.69 -55.14 -55.34
C ILE A 400 -38.02 -55.89 -55.47
N SER A 401 -38.99 -55.34 -56.21
CA SER A 401 -40.29 -56.00 -56.43
C SER A 401 -40.16 -57.38 -57.08
N MET A 402 -39.28 -57.53 -58.08
CA MET A 402 -38.99 -58.82 -58.70
C MET A 402 -38.37 -59.83 -57.72
N MET A 403 -37.44 -59.38 -56.87
CA MET A 403 -36.86 -60.23 -55.82
C MET A 403 -37.90 -60.63 -54.77
N GLU A 404 -38.76 -59.71 -54.34
CA GLU A 404 -39.84 -59.97 -53.39
C GLU A 404 -40.83 -61.00 -53.95
N GLN A 405 -41.21 -60.89 -55.22
CA GLN A 405 -42.05 -61.90 -55.88
C GLN A 405 -41.37 -63.28 -55.91
N THR A 406 -40.08 -63.33 -56.24
CA THR A 406 -39.32 -64.59 -56.29
C THR A 406 -39.20 -65.22 -54.89
N LEU A 407 -38.95 -64.41 -53.86
CA LEU A 407 -38.92 -64.84 -52.47
C LEU A 407 -40.29 -65.37 -52.01
N GLY A 408 -41.38 -64.71 -52.39
CA GLY A 408 -42.74 -65.19 -52.11
C GLY A 408 -43.03 -66.56 -52.70
N VAL A 409 -42.61 -66.82 -53.94
CA VAL A 409 -42.74 -68.15 -54.58
C VAL A 409 -41.89 -69.20 -53.85
N MET A 410 -40.66 -68.86 -53.46
CA MET A 410 -39.79 -69.77 -52.71
C MET A 410 -40.35 -70.09 -51.33
N ASP A 411 -40.96 -69.12 -50.64
CA ASP A 411 -41.57 -69.31 -49.32
C ASP A 411 -42.80 -70.24 -49.40
N GLU A 412 -43.66 -70.08 -50.40
CA GLU A 412 -44.80 -70.98 -50.61
C GLU A 412 -44.36 -72.41 -50.95
N LEU A 413 -43.31 -72.56 -51.76
CA LEU A 413 -42.71 -73.87 -52.02
C LEU A 413 -42.13 -74.49 -50.74
N HIS A 414 -41.42 -73.70 -49.93
CA HIS A 414 -40.86 -74.14 -48.67
C HIS A 414 -41.95 -74.59 -47.69
N LYS A 415 -43.02 -73.79 -47.50
CA LYS A 415 -44.19 -74.16 -46.70
C LYS A 415 -44.82 -75.48 -47.17
N LYS A 416 -44.94 -75.70 -48.48
CA LYS A 416 -45.48 -76.96 -49.04
C LYS A 416 -44.57 -78.15 -48.73
N ASN A 417 -43.26 -77.98 -48.86
CA ASN A 417 -42.27 -79.01 -48.53
C ASN A 417 -42.28 -79.35 -47.05
N VAL A 418 -42.33 -78.35 -46.16
CA VAL A 418 -42.45 -78.54 -44.71
C VAL A 418 -43.71 -79.32 -44.36
N LYS A 419 -44.88 -78.97 -44.94
CA LYS A 419 -46.13 -79.72 -44.74
C LYS A 419 -46.01 -81.18 -45.20
N ASN A 420 -45.33 -81.45 -46.31
CA ASN A 420 -45.11 -82.81 -46.80
C ASN A 420 -44.19 -83.61 -45.87
N CYS A 421 -43.10 -83.01 -45.38
CA CYS A 421 -42.22 -83.64 -44.39
C CYS A 421 -42.95 -83.94 -43.09
N GLN A 422 -43.77 -83.00 -42.59
CA GLN A 422 -44.60 -83.21 -41.40
C GLN A 422 -45.59 -84.38 -41.58
N LYS A 423 -46.18 -84.56 -42.76
CA LYS A 423 -47.05 -85.72 -43.04
C LYS A 423 -46.26 -87.03 -42.97
N LYS A 424 -45.09 -87.09 -43.61
CA LYS A 424 -44.20 -88.26 -43.55
C LYS A 424 -43.75 -88.58 -42.13
N ILE A 425 -43.41 -87.57 -41.33
CA ILE A 425 -43.06 -87.75 -39.92
C ILE A 425 -44.22 -88.38 -39.16
N LYS A 426 -45.45 -87.86 -39.31
CA LYS A 426 -46.65 -88.44 -38.68
C LYS A 426 -46.94 -89.88 -39.11
N GLU A 427 -46.69 -90.22 -40.37
CA GLU A 427 -46.82 -91.59 -40.88
C GLU A 427 -45.78 -92.51 -40.24
N LEU A 428 -44.52 -92.07 -40.18
CA LEU A 428 -43.43 -92.82 -39.55
C LEU A 428 -43.65 -92.99 -38.05
N GLU A 429 -44.09 -91.96 -37.33
CA GLU A 429 -44.43 -92.03 -35.90
C GLU A 429 -45.51 -93.08 -35.63
N LYS A 430 -46.56 -93.16 -36.48
CA LYS A 430 -47.58 -94.21 -36.38
C LYS A 430 -46.99 -95.60 -36.62
N CYS A 431 -46.11 -95.75 -37.61
CA CYS A 431 -45.43 -97.03 -37.87
C CYS A 431 -44.53 -97.44 -36.71
N ILE A 432 -43.80 -96.49 -36.10
CA ILE A 432 -42.97 -96.73 -34.93
C ILE A 432 -43.84 -97.21 -33.77
N HIS A 433 -44.95 -96.52 -33.46
CA HIS A 433 -45.85 -96.95 -32.38
C HIS A 433 -46.43 -98.36 -32.62
N LEU A 434 -46.82 -98.69 -33.85
CA LEU A 434 -47.30 -100.04 -34.19
C LEU A 434 -46.20 -101.09 -33.95
N LYS A 435 -44.96 -100.79 -34.36
CA LYS A 435 -43.82 -101.70 -34.17
C LYS A 435 -43.39 -101.81 -32.71
N GLU A 436 -43.50 -100.74 -31.92
CA GLU A 436 -43.27 -100.78 -30.48
C GLU A 436 -44.31 -101.66 -29.77
N GLN A 437 -45.57 -101.58 -30.18
CA GLN A 437 -46.64 -102.44 -29.66
C GLN A 437 -46.40 -103.91 -30.04
N GLU A 438 -46.12 -104.21 -31.31
CA GLU A 438 -45.74 -105.56 -31.74
C GLU A 438 -44.52 -106.09 -30.97
N ASN A 439 -43.48 -105.26 -30.77
CA ASN A 439 -42.31 -105.64 -29.99
C ASN A 439 -42.63 -105.88 -28.51
N TYR A 440 -43.56 -105.12 -27.93
CA TYR A 440 -44.01 -105.33 -26.56
C TYR A 440 -44.75 -106.65 -26.41
N ASP A 441 -45.66 -106.97 -27.34
CA ASP A 441 -46.41 -108.23 -27.36
C ASP A 441 -45.45 -109.42 -27.53
N LEU A 442 -44.51 -109.35 -28.47
CA LEU A 442 -43.46 -110.36 -28.65
C LEU A 442 -42.56 -110.50 -27.41
N SER A 443 -42.28 -109.41 -26.70
CA SER A 443 -41.50 -109.44 -25.46
C SER A 443 -42.27 -110.11 -24.32
N LEU A 444 -43.60 -109.98 -24.29
CA LEU A 444 -44.46 -110.66 -23.34
C LEU A 444 -44.51 -112.17 -23.64
N GLU A 445 -44.70 -112.54 -24.90
CA GLU A 445 -44.62 -113.94 -25.35
C GLU A 445 -43.26 -114.56 -25.04
N LEU A 446 -42.16 -113.83 -25.25
CA LEU A 446 -40.82 -114.30 -24.91
C LEU A 446 -40.66 -114.57 -23.40
N LYS A 447 -41.21 -113.70 -22.54
CA LYS A 447 -41.18 -113.91 -21.09
C LYS A 447 -41.99 -115.15 -20.69
N GLU A 448 -43.16 -115.35 -21.29
CA GLU A 448 -44.01 -116.52 -21.03
C GLU A 448 -43.35 -117.81 -21.52
N MET A 449 -42.77 -117.79 -22.73
CA MET A 449 -41.96 -118.88 -23.25
C MET A 449 -40.74 -119.15 -22.36
N LEU A 450 -40.04 -118.13 -21.89
CA LEU A 450 -38.89 -118.29 -20.98
C LEU A 450 -39.34 -118.93 -19.66
N ALA A 451 -40.47 -118.51 -19.10
CA ALA A 451 -41.06 -119.12 -17.91
C ALA A 451 -41.35 -120.60 -18.17
N SER A 452 -42.05 -120.94 -19.26
CA SER A 452 -42.36 -122.34 -19.62
C SER A 452 -41.11 -123.18 -19.88
N VAL A 453 -40.04 -122.61 -20.48
CA VAL A 453 -38.76 -123.28 -20.68
C VAL A 453 -38.01 -123.44 -19.36
N SER A 454 -38.08 -122.48 -18.45
CA SER A 454 -37.48 -122.58 -17.12
C SER A 454 -38.19 -123.62 -16.25
N GLU A 455 -39.52 -123.69 -16.32
CA GLU A 455 -40.33 -124.74 -15.68
C GLU A 455 -39.99 -126.11 -16.26
N ARG A 456 -39.95 -126.24 -17.60
CA ARG A 456 -39.50 -127.47 -18.26
C ARG A 456 -38.06 -127.81 -17.91
N ARG A 457 -37.15 -126.84 -17.82
CA ARG A 457 -35.74 -127.06 -17.44
C ARG A 457 -35.64 -127.52 -15.98
N HIS A 458 -36.46 -126.99 -15.07
CA HIS A 458 -36.55 -127.47 -13.70
C HIS A 458 -37.12 -128.90 -13.64
N ILE A 459 -38.14 -129.22 -14.44
CA ILE A 459 -38.71 -130.57 -14.54
C ILE A 459 -37.69 -131.56 -15.12
N PHE A 460 -37.00 -131.21 -16.22
CA PHE A 460 -35.97 -132.05 -16.85
C PHE A 460 -34.71 -132.18 -15.99
N GLY A 461 -34.34 -131.14 -15.23
CA GLY A 461 -33.23 -131.18 -14.27
C GLY A 461 -33.51 -132.08 -13.06
N ALA A 462 -34.76 -132.14 -12.59
CA ALA A 462 -35.19 -133.05 -11.54
C ALA A 462 -35.40 -134.50 -12.03
N ALA A 463 -35.62 -134.71 -13.33
CA ALA A 463 -35.89 -136.02 -13.94
C ALA A 463 -34.64 -136.77 -14.46
N GLY A 464 -33.42 -136.30 -14.18
CA GLY A 464 -32.17 -137.05 -14.42
C GLY A 464 -31.94 -137.52 -15.86
N THR A 465 -32.56 -136.87 -16.85
CA THR A 465 -32.44 -137.22 -18.27
C THR A 465 -31.63 -136.14 -18.99
N GLU A 466 -30.30 -136.23 -18.86
CA GLU A 466 -29.39 -135.61 -19.83
C GLU A 466 -29.64 -136.25 -21.21
N ASN A 467 -30.43 -135.58 -22.04
CA ASN A 467 -30.77 -136.05 -23.37
C ASN A 467 -29.50 -136.18 -24.24
N VAL A 468 -29.14 -137.43 -24.53
CA VAL A 468 -28.06 -137.86 -25.44
C VAL A 468 -28.11 -137.15 -26.81
N SER A 469 -29.27 -136.66 -27.22
CA SER A 469 -29.46 -135.87 -28.45
C SER A 469 -28.76 -134.51 -28.44
N GLU A 470 -28.62 -133.84 -27.30
CA GLU A 470 -27.97 -132.52 -27.21
C GLU A 470 -26.43 -132.64 -27.29
N LYS A 471 -25.86 -133.75 -26.77
CA LYS A 471 -24.44 -134.10 -26.97
C LYS A 471 -24.16 -134.44 -28.43
N ILE A 472 -25.03 -135.21 -29.10
CA ILE A 472 -24.90 -135.55 -30.53
C ILE A 472 -25.02 -134.30 -31.41
N ALA A 473 -25.95 -133.39 -31.12
CA ALA A 473 -26.12 -132.14 -31.88
C ALA A 473 -24.92 -131.19 -31.73
N LYS A 474 -24.37 -131.04 -30.52
CA LYS A 474 -23.15 -130.25 -30.27
C LYS A 474 -21.90 -130.88 -30.91
N GLN A 475 -21.85 -132.21 -31.04
CA GLN A 475 -20.76 -132.91 -31.73
C GLN A 475 -20.87 -132.78 -33.25
N ARG A 476 -22.07 -132.92 -33.84
CA ARG A 476 -22.34 -132.62 -35.25
C ARG A 476 -22.05 -131.16 -35.61
N HIS A 477 -22.40 -130.20 -34.75
CA HIS A 477 -22.09 -128.79 -34.98
C HIS A 477 -20.57 -128.53 -34.96
N ARG A 478 -19.83 -129.16 -34.04
CA ARG A 478 -18.36 -129.12 -34.04
C ARG A 478 -17.75 -129.77 -35.28
N GLU A 479 -18.32 -130.86 -35.80
CA GLU A 479 -17.89 -131.48 -37.05
C GLU A 479 -18.17 -130.60 -38.28
N ILE A 480 -19.31 -129.91 -38.31
CA ILE A 480 -19.66 -128.95 -39.38
C ILE A 480 -18.70 -127.77 -39.38
N LEU A 481 -18.35 -127.23 -38.20
CA LEU A 481 -17.36 -126.16 -38.07
C LEU A 481 -15.97 -126.62 -38.51
N LYS A 482 -15.54 -127.82 -38.12
CA LYS A 482 -14.27 -128.42 -38.61
C LYS A 482 -14.28 -128.62 -40.13
N ARG A 483 -15.39 -129.07 -40.73
CA ARG A 483 -15.56 -129.18 -42.19
C ARG A 483 -15.55 -127.83 -42.90
N LYS A 484 -16.05 -126.77 -42.27
CA LYS A 484 -15.99 -125.41 -42.81
C LYS A 484 -14.54 -124.90 -42.79
N GLN A 485 -13.86 -125.03 -41.65
CA GLN A 485 -12.45 -124.65 -41.51
C GLN A 485 -11.53 -125.40 -42.47
N LEU A 486 -11.73 -126.71 -42.68
CA LEU A 486 -10.95 -127.48 -43.66
C LEU A 486 -11.23 -127.05 -45.11
N ARG A 487 -12.47 -126.69 -45.45
CA ARG A 487 -12.80 -126.16 -46.78
C ARG A 487 -12.22 -124.77 -47.02
N ASP A 488 -12.24 -123.93 -45.99
CA ASP A 488 -11.64 -122.60 -46.07
C ASP A 488 -10.11 -122.73 -46.21
N LEU A 489 -9.46 -123.66 -45.49
CA LEU A 489 -8.03 -123.94 -45.65
C LEU A 489 -7.67 -124.50 -47.04
N VAL A 490 -8.52 -125.35 -47.63
CA VAL A 490 -8.33 -125.85 -49.00
C VAL A 490 -8.52 -124.73 -50.02
N LYS A 491 -9.47 -123.82 -49.80
CA LYS A 491 -9.63 -122.61 -50.63
C LYS A 491 -8.41 -121.71 -50.55
N ASP A 492 -7.90 -121.44 -49.35
CA ASP A 492 -6.70 -120.62 -49.18
C ASP A 492 -5.47 -121.28 -49.84
N GLN A 493 -5.34 -122.61 -49.76
CA GLN A 493 -4.27 -123.34 -50.46
C GLN A 493 -4.44 -123.33 -51.99
N GLN A 494 -5.68 -123.34 -52.49
CA GLN A 494 -6.00 -123.22 -53.91
C GLN A 494 -5.68 -121.81 -54.43
N GLU A 495 -6.03 -120.77 -53.68
CA GLU A 495 -5.70 -119.37 -54.00
C GLU A 495 -4.18 -119.13 -53.92
N GLN A 496 -3.48 -119.77 -52.99
CA GLN A 496 -2.01 -119.77 -52.94
C GLN A 496 -1.38 -120.53 -54.12
N PHE A 497 -1.98 -121.61 -54.58
CA PHE A 497 -1.52 -122.33 -55.78
C PHE A 497 -1.77 -121.51 -57.05
N GLU A 498 -2.92 -120.85 -57.17
CA GLU A 498 -3.25 -119.98 -58.31
C GLU A 498 -2.34 -118.75 -58.38
N THR A 499 -1.99 -118.15 -57.24
CA THR A 499 -1.01 -117.06 -57.18
C THR A 499 0.41 -117.53 -57.51
N LEU A 500 0.85 -118.70 -57.04
CA LEU A 500 2.14 -119.28 -57.41
C LEU A 500 2.22 -119.73 -58.87
N GLN A 501 1.10 -120.12 -59.48
CA GLN A 501 1.02 -120.47 -60.90
C GLN A 501 1.03 -119.22 -61.79
N ALA A 502 0.48 -118.10 -61.32
CA ALA A 502 0.56 -116.79 -61.98
C ALA A 502 1.94 -116.12 -61.85
N GLU A 503 2.80 -116.53 -60.91
CA GLU A 503 4.20 -116.08 -60.80
C GLU A 503 5.18 -116.92 -61.63
N ALA A 504 4.74 -118.06 -62.18
CA ALA A 504 5.56 -118.99 -62.97
C ALA A 504 5.30 -118.97 -64.49
N GLU A 505 4.34 -118.16 -64.95
CA GLU A 505 4.18 -117.70 -66.35
C GLU A 505 4.68 -116.26 -66.49
#